data_AF-A0A352VIB2-F1
#
_entry.id   AF-A0A352VIB2-F1
#
_cell.length_a   1.000
_cell.length_b   1.000
_cell.length_c   1.000
_cell.angle_alpha   90.00
_cell.angle_beta   90.00
_cell.angle_gamma   90.00
#
_symmetry.space_group_name_H-M   'P 1'
#
loop_
_entity.id
_entity.type
_entity.pdbx_description
1 polymer ?
#
loop_
_entity_poly.entity_id
_entity_poly.type
_entity_poly.pdbx_seq_one_letter_code
_entity_poly.pdbx_strand_id
1 'polypeptide(L)' 'MRRIFGMGVGVVWLGMAFLAFLNGGAGWDAGHSDLGFWWTVIAGLLAITGLGALIGTWIHTQPTDA' A
#
# COMPACT_ATOMS: atom_id res chain seq x y z
N MET A 1 5.11 -6.18 -20.87
CA MET A 1 3.76 -5.82 -20.38
C MET A 1 3.47 -6.28 -18.96
N ARG A 2 3.74 -7.55 -18.57
CA ARG A 2 3.51 -8.06 -17.19
C ARG A 2 4.17 -7.25 -16.05
N ARG A 3 5.39 -6.73 -16.25
CA ARG A 3 6.08 -5.83 -15.29
C ARG A 3 5.29 -4.58 -14.94
N ILE A 4 4.79 -3.90 -15.97
CA ILE A 4 4.13 -2.59 -15.86
C ILE A 4 2.79 -2.73 -15.12
N PHE A 5 2.06 -3.83 -15.39
CA PHE A 5 0.79 -4.10 -14.72
C PHE A 5 0.98 -4.33 -13.22
N GLY A 6 1.93 -5.18 -12.83
CA GLY A 6 2.21 -5.45 -11.41
C GLY A 6 2.74 -4.24 -10.65
N MET A 7 3.60 -3.42 -11.28
CA MET A 7 4.05 -2.16 -10.71
C MET A 7 2.91 -1.14 -10.57
N GLY A 8 2.06 -1.01 -11.59
CA GLY A 8 0.91 -0.10 -11.56
C GLY A 8 -0.08 -0.45 -10.45
N VAL A 9 -0.39 -1.74 -10.28
CA VAL A 9 -1.25 -2.22 -9.19
C VAL A 9 -0.62 -1.90 -7.83
N GLY A 10 0.67 -2.16 -7.64
CA GLY A 10 1.37 -1.82 -6.39
C GLY A 10 1.33 -0.33 -6.04
N VAL A 11 1.48 0.55 -7.03
CA VAL A 11 1.38 2.01 -6.84
C VAL A 11 -0.04 2.44 -6.44
N VAL A 12 -1.08 1.85 -7.03
CA VAL A 12 -2.47 2.14 -6.66
C VAL A 12 -2.75 1.74 -5.21
N TRP A 13 -2.30 0.55 -4.79
CA TRP A 13 -2.44 0.10 -3.41
C TRP A 13 -1.68 0.98 -2.41
N LEU A 14 -0.47 1.45 -2.76
CA LEU A 14 0.26 2.42 -1.94
C LEU A 14 -0.43 3.78 -1.88
N GLY A 15 -1.03 4.25 -2.97
CA GLY A 15 -1.82 5.48 -2.98
C GLY A 15 -3.03 5.38 -2.03
N MET A 16 -3.75 4.26 -2.07
CA MET A 16 -4.84 3.97 -1.14
C MET A 16 -4.35 3.88 0.31
N ALA A 17 -3.18 3.26 0.55
CA ALA A 17 -2.57 3.20 1.88
C ALA A 17 -2.27 4.59 2.44
N PHE A 18 -1.73 5.49 1.60
CA PHE A 18 -1.45 6.86 1.97
C PHE A 18 -2.71 7.66 2.32
N LEU A 19 -3.78 7.51 1.53
CA LEU A 19 -5.07 8.14 1.81
C LEU A 19 -5.69 7.62 3.13
N ALA A 20 -5.59 6.31 3.39
CA ALA A 20 -6.03 5.73 4.65
C ALA A 20 -5.22 6.27 5.84
N PHE A 21 -3.91 6.47 5.68
CA PHE A 21 -3.06 7.06 6.71
C PHE A 21 -3.47 8.51 7.04
N LEU A 22 -3.77 9.33 6.03
CA LEU A 22 -4.25 10.70 6.22
C LEU A 22 -5.60 10.73 6.96
N ASN A 23 -6.53 9.83 6.61
CA ASN A 23 -7.82 9.70 7.30
C ASN A 23 -7.64 9.25 8.76
N GLY A 24 -6.68 8.36 9.01
CA GLY A 24 -6.29 7.99 10.37
C GLY A 24 -5.82 9.21 11.16
N GLY A 25 -4.87 9.97 10.62
CA GLY A 25 -4.37 11.22 11.20
C GLY A 25 -5.48 12.21 11.55
N ALA A 26 -6.44 12.41 10.64
CA ALA A 26 -7.60 13.26 10.88
C ALA A 26 -8.51 12.72 12.01
N GLY A 27 -8.69 11.41 12.11
CA GLY A 27 -9.42 10.77 13.21
C GLY A 27 -8.74 10.98 14.57
N TRP A 28 -7.41 10.87 14.63
CA TRP A 28 -6.63 11.16 15.83
C TRP A 28 -6.73 12.64 16.23
N ASP A 29 -6.61 13.56 15.27
CA ASP A 29 -6.67 15.01 15.49
C ASP A 29 -8.07 15.47 15.96
N ALA A 30 -9.12 14.83 15.45
CA ALA A 30 -10.50 15.07 15.88
C ALA A 30 -10.85 14.44 17.26
N GLY A 31 -9.90 13.78 17.93
CA GLY A 31 -10.13 13.11 19.22
C GLY A 31 -10.88 11.78 19.13
N HIS A 32 -11.05 11.22 17.93
CA HIS A 32 -11.68 9.93 17.69
C HIS A 32 -10.63 8.82 17.55
N SER A 33 -10.15 8.30 18.69
CA SER A 33 -9.08 7.28 18.71
C SER A 33 -9.45 5.97 18.02
N ASP A 34 -10.72 5.56 18.00
CA ASP A 34 -11.16 4.33 17.31
C ASP A 34 -11.04 4.48 15.78
N LEU A 35 -11.54 5.60 15.24
CA LEU A 35 -11.39 5.94 13.82
C LEU A 35 -9.92 6.06 13.44
N GLY A 36 -9.13 6.78 14.24
CA GLY A 36 -7.69 6.89 14.04
C GLY A 36 -7.01 5.52 14.00
N PHE A 37 -7.30 4.66 14.98
CA PHE A 37 -6.73 3.31 15.06
C PHE A 37 -7.06 2.46 13.83
N TRP A 38 -8.34 2.30 13.49
CA TRP A 38 -8.76 1.43 12.39
C TRP A 38 -8.25 1.91 11.03
N TRP A 39 -8.27 3.21 10.76
CA TRP A 39 -7.69 3.75 9.53
C TRP A 39 -6.18 3.52 9.44
N THR A 40 -5.46 3.60 10.56
CA THR A 40 -4.01 3.31 10.59
C THR A 40 -3.73 1.82 10.35
N VAL A 41 -4.55 0.94 10.91
CA VAL A 41 -4.49 -0.52 10.65
C VAL A 41 -4.72 -0.81 9.16
N ILE A 42 -5.75 -0.22 8.56
CA ILE A 42 -6.05 -0.35 7.13
C ILE A 42 -4.87 0.16 6.30
N ALA A 43 -4.32 1.34 6.62
CA ALA A 43 -3.15 1.89 5.94
C ALA A 43 -1.96 0.92 5.98
N GLY A 44 -1.70 0.29 7.13
CA GLY A 44 -0.64 -0.70 7.27
C GLY A 44 -0.84 -1.94 6.39
N LEU A 45 -2.05 -2.49 6.37
CA LEU A 45 -2.38 -3.65 5.52
C LEU A 45 -2.25 -3.32 4.02
N LEU A 46 -2.79 -2.17 3.60
CA LEU A 46 -2.69 -1.69 2.22
C LEU A 46 -1.24 -1.45 1.80
N ALA A 47 -0.41 -0.92 2.70
CA ALA A 47 1.00 -0.71 2.46
C ALA A 47 1.73 -2.05 2.24
N ILE A 48 1.45 -3.06 3.06
CA ILE A 48 2.01 -4.42 2.89
C ILE A 48 1.56 -5.02 1.56
N THR A 49 0.28 -4.89 1.18
CA THR A 49 -0.22 -5.36 -0.12
C THR A 49 0.47 -4.66 -1.28
N GLY A 50 0.62 -3.32 -1.22
CA GLY A 50 1.30 -2.53 -2.24
C GLY A 50 2.77 -2.93 -2.38
N LEU A 51 3.50 -3.01 -1.26
CA LEU A 51 4.90 -3.47 -1.23
C LEU A 51 5.05 -4.90 -1.74
N GLY A 52 4.16 -5.82 -1.33
CA GLY A 52 4.16 -7.20 -1.79
C GLY A 52 3.95 -7.31 -3.29
N ALA A 53 3.03 -6.51 -3.86
CA ALA A 53 2.82 -6.43 -5.31
C ALA A 53 4.05 -5.87 -6.03
N LEU A 54 4.69 -4.81 -5.50
CA LEU A 54 5.89 -4.22 -6.10
C LEU A 54 7.09 -5.19 -6.06
N ILE A 55 7.39 -5.73 -4.88
CA ILE A 55 8.52 -6.66 -4.67
C ILE A 55 8.29 -7.97 -5.42
N GLY A 56 7.07 -8.53 -5.32
CA GLY A 56 6.71 -9.76 -6.02
C GLY A 56 6.81 -9.61 -7.53
N THR A 57 6.34 -8.46 -8.06
CA THR A 57 6.51 -8.13 -9.48
C THR A 57 7.97 -7.98 -9.82
N TRP A 58 8.77 -7.26 -9.02
CA TRP A 58 10.20 -7.06 -9.26
C TRP A 58 10.96 -8.38 -9.37
N ILE A 59 10.78 -9.29 -8.42
CA ILE A 59 11.44 -10.60 -8.38
C ILE A 59 11.03 -11.45 -9.60
N HIS A 60 9.72 -11.57 -9.89
CA HIS A 60 9.21 -12.42 -10.97
C HIS A 60 9.55 -11.92 -12.38
N THR A 61 10.20 -10.77 -12.48
CA THR A 61 10.46 -10.13 -13.76
C THR A 61 11.92 -9.80 -13.97
N GLN A 62 12.79 -10.14 -13.00
CA GLN A 62 14.23 -10.14 -13.23
C GLN A 62 14.53 -11.07 -14.41
N PRO A 63 15.38 -10.65 -15.36
CA PRO A 63 15.94 -11.57 -16.35
C PRO A 63 16.65 -12.67 -15.57
N THR A 64 16.22 -13.92 -15.71
CA THR A 64 17.08 -15.06 -15.41
C THR A 64 18.17 -15.02 -16.47
N ASP A 65 19.31 -14.45 -16.11
CA ASP A 65 20.51 -14.54 -16.93
C ASP A 65 20.81 -16.03 -17.15
N ALA A 66 20.98 -16.38 -18.43
CA ALA A 66 21.21 -17.73 -18.94
C ALA A 66 22.67 -18.18 -18.76
#